data_AF-A0AAU1VS28-F1
#
_entry.id   AF-A0AAU1VS28-F1
#
_cell.length_a   1.000
_cell.length_b   1.000
_cell.length_c   1.000
_cell.angle_alpha   90.00
_cell.angle_beta   90.00
_cell.angle_gamma   90.00
#
_symmetry.space_group_name_H-M   'P 1'
#
loop_
_entity.id
_entity.type
_entity.pdbx_description
1 polymer ?
#
loop_
_entity_poly.entity_id
_entity_poly.type
_entity_poly.pdbx_seq_one_letter_code
_entity_poly.pdbx_strand_id
1 'polypeptide(L)'
;MSDLVPGVAASLLIQGTIVSHTNLTGDETPRLHPAVQAFLDALPAGLREPFIGYCAESALVSDQLWALDRQRADRGSTSLAEARDHFAGSALVAKKIRAQGDPEHGTPARVCRSCSALLDELGVDVIGS
;
A
#
# COMPACT_ATOMS: atom_id res chain seq x y z
N MET A 1 26.68 0.78 5.44
CA MET A 1 25.24 0.63 5.17
C MET A 1 24.82 1.89 4.45
N SER A 2 24.92 1.92 3.12
CA SER A 2 24.51 3.11 2.36
C SER A 2 23.06 3.42 2.70
N ASP A 3 22.82 4.66 3.10
CA ASP A 3 21.50 5.22 3.38
C ASP A 3 20.58 4.96 2.17
N LEU A 4 19.82 3.87 2.20
CA LEU A 4 18.71 3.66 1.28
C LEU A 4 17.59 4.55 1.76
N VAL A 5 17.71 5.85 1.47
CA VAL A 5 16.60 6.79 1.57
C VAL A 5 15.46 6.19 0.75
N PRO A 6 14.29 5.89 1.37
CA PRO A 6 13.16 5.38 0.62
C PRO A 6 12.80 6.35 -0.51
N GLY A 7 12.26 5.85 -1.61
CA GLY A 7 11.87 6.67 -2.75
C GLY A 7 10.49 7.31 -2.60
N VAL A 8 9.60 6.70 -1.80
CA VAL A 8 8.21 7.11 -1.60
C VAL A 8 7.79 6.89 -0.15
N ALA A 9 7.00 7.81 0.40
CA ALA A 9 6.13 7.58 1.55
C ALA A 9 4.68 7.73 1.13
N ALA A 10 3.82 6.86 1.68
CA ALA A 10 2.38 6.99 1.57
C ALA A 10 1.76 7.13 2.96
N SER A 11 0.66 7.88 3.02
CA SER A 11 -0.18 8.02 4.19
C SER A 11 -1.61 7.64 3.83
N LEU A 12 -2.22 6.79 4.65
CA LEU A 12 -3.60 6.33 4.51
C LEU A 12 -4.41 6.87 5.69
N LEU A 13 -5.42 7.68 5.39
CA LEU A 13 -6.49 8.05 6.32
C LEU A 13 -7.53 6.94 6.31
N ILE A 14 -7.71 6.25 7.43
CA ILE A 14 -8.65 5.15 7.58
C ILE A 14 -9.32 5.22 8.96
N GLN A 15 -10.66 5.16 8.99
CA GLN A 15 -11.45 5.22 10.23
C GLN A 15 -11.04 6.37 11.19
N GLY A 16 -10.73 7.55 10.63
CA GLY A 16 -10.30 8.73 11.39
C GLY A 16 -8.86 8.70 11.90
N THR A 17 -8.07 7.68 11.55
CA THR A 17 -6.65 7.56 11.90
C THR A 17 -5.77 7.67 10.65
N ILE A 18 -4.61 8.30 10.77
CA ILE A 18 -3.60 8.31 9.71
C ILE A 18 -2.51 7.31 10.07
N VAL A 19 -2.31 6.34 9.18
CA VAL A 19 -1.17 5.41 9.21
C VAL A 19 -0.26 5.71 8.02
N SER A 20 1.02 5.40 8.10
CA SER A 20 1.99 5.72 7.04
C SER A 20 3.04 4.65 6.90
N HIS A 21 3.51 4.45 5.68
CA HIS A 21 4.58 3.52 5.35
C HIS A 21 5.46 4.13 4.27
N THR A 22 6.73 3.74 4.20
CA THR A 22 7.59 4.01 3.04
C THR A 22 7.54 2.84 2.06
N ASN A 23 8.09 2.99 0.85
CA ASN A 23 8.31 1.80 0.04
C ASN A 23 9.19 0.80 0.81
N LEU A 24 8.93 -0.49 0.61
CA LEU A 24 9.71 -1.56 1.21
C LEU A 24 11.07 -1.66 0.52
N THR A 25 12.07 -2.06 1.28
CA THR A 25 13.46 -2.22 0.84
C THR A 25 14.02 -3.53 1.37
N GLY A 26 14.93 -4.15 0.62
CA GLY A 26 15.61 -5.39 1.01
C GLY A 26 15.50 -6.46 -0.07
N ASP A 27 16.32 -7.50 0.06
CA ASP A 27 16.44 -8.58 -0.93
C ASP A 27 15.36 -9.66 -0.75
N GLU A 28 14.71 -9.71 0.42
CA GLU A 28 13.62 -10.64 0.70
C GLU A 28 12.31 -10.16 0.09
N THR A 29 11.47 -11.12 -0.33
CA THR A 29 10.12 -10.82 -0.79
C THR A 29 9.28 -10.26 0.38
N PRO A 30 8.58 -9.13 0.18
CA PRO A 30 7.65 -8.57 1.14
C PRO A 30 6.66 -9.61 1.67
N ARG A 31 6.55 -9.70 3.00
CA ARG A 31 5.55 -10.54 3.66
C ARG A 31 4.20 -9.82 3.71
N LEU A 32 3.57 -9.68 2.56
CA LEU A 32 2.24 -9.09 2.43
C LEU A 32 1.16 -10.05 2.96
N HIS A 33 0.02 -9.47 3.33
CA HIS A 33 -1.18 -10.22 3.67
C HIS A 33 -1.59 -11.14 2.51
N PRO A 34 -1.98 -12.41 2.74
CA PRO A 34 -2.28 -13.38 1.68
C PRO A 34 -3.29 -12.88 0.65
N ALA A 35 -4.33 -12.14 1.06
CA ALA A 35 -5.31 -11.58 0.13
C ALA A 35 -4.70 -10.51 -0.81
N VAL A 36 -3.74 -9.70 -0.33
CA VAL A 36 -3.03 -8.72 -1.16
C VAL A 36 -2.11 -9.45 -2.13
N GLN A 37 -1.34 -10.44 -1.64
CA GLN A 37 -0.45 -11.24 -2.48
C GLN A 37 -1.24 -11.94 -3.60
N ALA A 38 -2.33 -12.61 -3.25
CA ALA A 38 -3.18 -13.31 -4.22
C ALA A 38 -3.78 -12.34 -5.27
N PHE A 39 -4.19 -11.14 -4.87
CA PHE A 39 -4.67 -10.12 -5.81
C PHE A 39 -3.58 -9.68 -6.78
N LEU A 40 -2.39 -9.35 -6.27
CA LEU A 40 -1.25 -8.90 -7.08
C LEU A 40 -0.79 -10.00 -8.05
N ASP A 41 -0.77 -11.25 -7.61
CA ASP A 41 -0.42 -12.42 -8.44
C ASP A 41 -1.46 -12.70 -9.53
N ALA A 42 -2.73 -12.35 -9.30
CA ALA A 42 -3.82 -12.52 -10.25
C ALA A 42 -3.95 -11.38 -11.27
N LEU A 43 -3.22 -10.27 -11.11
CA LEU A 43 -3.32 -9.12 -12.02
C LEU A 43 -3.01 -9.51 -13.48
N PRO A 44 -3.73 -8.97 -14.47
CA PRO A 44 -3.33 -9.07 -15.88
C PRO A 44 -1.92 -8.52 -16.10
N ALA A 45 -1.18 -9.05 -17.07
CA ALA A 45 0.21 -8.66 -17.33
C ALA A 45 0.38 -7.13 -17.53
N GLY A 46 -0.58 -6.47 -18.17
CA GLY A 46 -0.58 -5.02 -18.38
C GLY A 46 -0.72 -4.18 -17.09
N LEU A 47 -1.13 -4.78 -15.98
CA LEU A 47 -1.27 -4.15 -14.67
C LEU A 47 -0.17 -4.55 -13.68
N ARG A 48 0.81 -5.37 -14.09
CA ARG A 48 1.92 -5.79 -13.21
C ARG A 48 3.12 -4.88 -13.35
N GLU A 49 3.71 -4.46 -12.24
CA GLU A 49 4.98 -3.71 -12.19
C GLU A 49 6.15 -4.63 -11.81
N PRO A 50 7.39 -4.33 -12.23
CA PRO A 50 8.56 -5.11 -11.82
C PRO A 50 8.82 -5.13 -10.30
N PHE A 51 8.41 -4.06 -9.62
CA PHE A 51 8.56 -3.85 -8.17
C PHE A 51 7.25 -4.11 -7.40
N ILE A 52 6.33 -4.87 -7.99
CA ILE A 52 5.03 -5.19 -7.39
C ILE A 52 5.21 -5.74 -5.96
N GLY A 53 4.40 -5.23 -5.03
CA GLY A 53 4.45 -5.62 -3.62
C GLY A 53 5.47 -4.89 -2.75
N TYR A 54 6.42 -4.15 -3.32
CA TYR A 54 7.36 -3.30 -2.56
C TYR A 54 6.86 -1.87 -2.34
N CYS A 55 5.65 -1.56 -2.79
CA CYS A 55 5.06 -0.24 -2.71
C CYS A 55 4.60 0.06 -1.26
N ALA A 56 4.61 1.34 -0.88
CA ALA A 56 4.10 1.76 0.43
C ALA A 56 2.60 1.47 0.58
N GLU A 57 1.87 1.60 -0.53
CA GLU A 57 0.42 1.40 -0.64
C GLU A 57 0.04 -0.06 -0.38
N SER A 58 0.75 -1.02 -1.00
CA SER A 58 0.52 -2.44 -0.73
C SER A 58 0.87 -2.83 0.70
N ALA A 59 1.90 -2.22 1.30
CA ALA A 59 2.26 -2.43 2.69
C ALA A 59 1.16 -1.91 3.64
N LEU A 60 0.67 -0.69 3.42
CA LEU A 60 -0.41 -0.09 4.20
C LEU A 60 -1.69 -0.93 4.17
N VAL A 61 -2.13 -1.35 2.98
CA VAL A 61 -3.30 -2.22 2.85
C VAL A 61 -3.07 -3.55 3.56
N SER A 62 -1.90 -4.16 3.35
CA SER A 62 -1.51 -5.41 4.01
C SER A 62 -1.56 -5.32 5.54
N ASP A 63 -1.04 -4.24 6.12
CA ASP A 63 -1.05 -4.04 7.58
C ASP A 63 -2.46 -3.92 8.15
N GLN A 64 -3.38 -3.28 7.41
CA GLN A 64 -4.79 -3.19 7.81
C GLN A 64 -5.46 -4.57 7.78
N LEU A 65 -5.23 -5.38 6.75
CA LEU A 65 -5.79 -6.73 6.67
C LEU A 65 -5.24 -7.62 7.78
N TRP A 66 -3.93 -7.56 8.07
CA TRP A 66 -3.37 -8.26 9.22
C TRP A 66 -3.97 -7.79 10.55
N ALA A 67 -4.33 -6.50 10.67
CA ALA A 67 -5.01 -5.98 11.85
C ALA A 67 -6.42 -6.55 11.99
N LEU A 68 -7.18 -6.68 10.89
CA LEU A 68 -8.49 -7.33 10.88
C LEU A 68 -8.38 -8.80 11.26
N ASP A 69 -7.43 -9.55 10.68
CA ASP A 69 -7.19 -10.96 11.01
C ASP A 69 -6.93 -11.18 12.51
N ARG A 70 -6.13 -10.30 13.13
CA ARG A 70 -5.85 -10.38 14.58
C ARG A 70 -7.11 -10.19 15.45
N GLN A 71 -8.16 -9.56 14.93
CA GLN A 71 -9.42 -9.36 15.65
C GLN A 71 -10.40 -10.52 15.46
N ARG A 72 -10.17 -11.42 14.49
CA ARG A 72 -11.06 -12.54 14.22
C ARG A 72 -10.94 -13.63 15.28
N ALA A 73 -12.08 -14.18 15.69
CA ALA A 73 -12.12 -15.32 16.62
C ALA A 73 -11.79 -16.66 15.93
N ASP A 74 -12.08 -16.77 14.63
CA ASP A 74 -11.91 -17.98 13.82
C ASP A 74 -10.46 -18.20 13.34
N ARG A 75 -9.55 -17.25 13.59
CA ARG A 75 -8.17 -17.21 13.05
C ARG A 75 -8.12 -17.35 11.52
N GLY A 76 -9.19 -16.95 10.83
CA GLY A 76 -9.24 -16.91 9.37
C GLY A 76 -8.44 -15.74 8.79
N SER A 77 -8.36 -15.70 7.46
CA SER A 77 -7.75 -14.59 6.71
C SER A 77 -8.83 -13.76 6.02
N THR A 78 -8.72 -12.44 6.15
CA THR A 78 -9.68 -11.47 5.62
C THR A 78 -9.48 -11.27 4.14
N SER A 79 -10.51 -11.56 3.36
CA SER A 79 -10.53 -11.29 1.93
C SER A 79 -10.64 -9.78 1.65
N LEU A 80 -10.23 -9.36 0.44
CA LEU A 80 -10.40 -7.96 0.02
C LEU A 80 -11.87 -7.54 0.02
N ALA A 81 -12.78 -8.44 -0.35
CA ALA A 81 -14.21 -8.18 -0.36
C ALA A 81 -14.75 -7.91 1.06
N GLU A 82 -14.36 -8.73 2.05
CA GLU A 82 -14.72 -8.52 3.46
C GLU A 82 -14.14 -7.21 4.02
N ALA A 83 -12.99 -6.76 3.49
CA ALA A 83 -12.32 -5.56 3.97
C ALA A 83 -12.91 -4.25 3.42
N ARG A 84 -13.77 -4.28 2.39
CA ARG A 84 -14.30 -3.05 1.74
C ARG A 84 -14.95 -2.08 2.74
N ASP A 85 -15.73 -2.59 3.68
CA ASP A 85 -16.37 -1.76 4.71
C ASP A 85 -15.36 -1.10 5.66
N HIS A 86 -14.23 -1.77 5.93
CA HIS A 86 -13.14 -1.21 6.74
C HIS A 86 -12.46 -0.02 6.06
N PHE A 87 -12.34 -0.07 4.73
CA PHE A 87 -11.74 0.99 3.91
C PHE A 87 -12.75 2.03 3.41
N ALA A 88 -14.03 1.92 3.74
CA ALA A 88 -15.05 2.86 3.28
C ALA A 88 -14.73 4.31 3.72
N GLY A 89 -14.69 5.22 2.74
CA GLY A 89 -14.36 6.63 2.98
C GLY A 89 -12.89 6.88 3.33
N SER A 90 -12.00 5.91 3.10
CA SER A 90 -10.56 6.08 3.27
C SER A 90 -9.94 6.84 2.10
N ALA A 91 -8.82 7.51 2.38
CA ALA A 91 -8.07 8.26 1.38
C ALA A 91 -6.57 8.06 1.55
N LEU A 92 -5.83 7.98 0.45
CA LEU A 92 -4.41 7.76 0.40
C LEU A 92 -3.71 8.89 -0.36
N VAL A 93 -2.59 9.36 0.18
CA VAL A 93 -1.65 10.26 -0.50
C VAL A 93 -0.27 9.63 -0.54
N ALA A 94 0.43 9.75 -1.66
CA ALA A 94 1.81 9.30 -1.81
C ALA A 94 2.71 10.47 -2.21
N LYS A 95 3.87 10.59 -1.57
CA LYS A 95 4.86 11.66 -1.79
C LYS A 95 6.24 11.08 -2.06
N LYS A 96 7.00 11.75 -2.93
CA LYS A 96 8.40 11.41 -3.23
C LYS A 96 9.28 11.74 -2.03
N ILE A 97 10.14 10.81 -1.63
CA ILE A 97 11.22 11.06 -0.67
C ILE A 97 12.53 11.16 -1.46
N ARG A 98 13.24 12.26 -1.27
CA ARG A 98 14.54 12.56 -1.92
C ARG A 98 15.55 13.08 -0.90
N ALA A 99 16.80 13.25 -1.31
CA ALA A 99 17.81 13.87 -0.46
C ALA A 99 17.44 15.31 -0.10
N GLN A 100 18.01 15.82 0.99
CA GLN A 100 17.83 17.20 1.41
C GLN A 100 18.22 18.17 0.28
N GLY A 101 17.35 19.13 -0.02
CA GLY A 101 17.57 20.14 -1.08
C GLY A 101 17.17 19.70 -2.48
N ASP A 102 16.76 18.45 -2.68
CA ASP A 102 16.15 18.01 -3.93
C ASP A 102 14.75 18.64 -4.09
N PRO A 103 14.48 19.38 -5.20
CA PRO A 103 13.21 20.06 -5.41
C PRO A 103 12.02 19.11 -5.59
N GLU A 104 12.24 17.84 -5.90
CA GLU A 104 11.17 16.84 -5.98
C GLU A 104 10.78 16.25 -4.62
N HIS A 105 11.55 16.50 -3.55
CA HIS A 105 11.20 16.02 -2.21
C HIS A 105 9.82 16.55 -1.78
N GLY A 106 8.95 15.66 -1.30
CA GLY A 106 7.61 16.02 -0.83
C GLY A 106 6.58 16.31 -1.94
N THR A 107 6.99 16.28 -3.22
CA THR A 107 6.04 16.39 -4.34
C THR A 107 5.21 15.10 -4.48
N PRO A 108 4.02 15.15 -5.11
CA PRO A 108 3.23 13.95 -5.38
C PRO A 108 4.02 12.81 -6.03
N ALA A 109 3.84 11.61 -5.50
CA ALA A 109 4.29 10.37 -6.12
C ALA A 109 3.07 9.69 -6.76
N ARG A 110 3.22 9.30 -8.04
CA ARG A 110 2.17 8.55 -8.73
C ARG A 110 2.10 7.14 -8.15
N VAL A 111 0.91 6.73 -7.71
CA VAL A 111 0.63 5.34 -7.33
C VAL A 111 0.80 4.46 -8.57
N CYS A 112 1.53 3.34 -8.43
CA CYS A 112 1.80 2.45 -9.55
C CYS A 112 0.53 1.70 -10.00
N ARG A 113 0.50 1.21 -11.24
CA ARG A 113 -0.70 0.57 -11.81
C ARG A 113 -1.22 -0.62 -11.00
N SER A 114 -0.33 -1.41 -10.40
CA SER A 114 -0.72 -2.54 -9.55
C SER A 114 -1.42 -2.08 -8.27
N CYS A 115 -0.89 -1.03 -7.63
CA CYS A 115 -1.45 -0.51 -6.39
C CYS A 115 -2.71 0.31 -6.64
N SER A 116 -2.80 1.03 -7.76
CA SER A 116 -4.06 1.67 -8.16
C SER A 116 -5.19 0.64 -8.27
N ALA A 117 -4.96 -0.49 -8.96
CA ALA A 117 -5.96 -1.55 -9.06
C ALA A 117 -6.36 -2.14 -7.68
N LEU A 118 -5.41 -2.29 -6.76
CA LEU A 118 -5.67 -2.77 -5.40
C LEU A 118 -6.50 -1.76 -4.58
N LEU A 119 -6.17 -0.48 -4.67
CA LEU A 119 -6.87 0.59 -3.98
C LEU A 119 -8.29 0.77 -4.54
N ASP A 120 -8.45 0.68 -5.86
CA ASP A 120 -9.75 0.70 -6.54
C ASP A 120 -10.65 -0.48 -6.09
N GLU A 121 -10.08 -1.68 -5.94
CA GLU A 121 -10.80 -2.87 -5.44
C GLU A 121 -11.36 -2.65 -4.02
N LEU A 122 -10.64 -1.89 -3.20
CA LEU A 122 -11.02 -1.58 -1.82
C LEU A 122 -11.84 -0.28 -1.69
N GLY A 123 -11.97 0.50 -2.76
CA GLY A 123 -12.66 1.80 -2.75
C GLY A 123 -11.90 2.91 -1.99
N VAL A 124 -10.56 2.84 -1.96
CA VAL A 124 -9.70 3.87 -1.36
C VAL A 124 -9.50 5.02 -2.34
N ASP A 125 -9.81 6.25 -1.93
CA ASP A 125 -9.60 7.43 -2.77
C ASP A 125 -8.12 7.84 -2.80
N VAL A 126 -7.54 8.10 -3.97
CA VAL A 126 -6.15 8.55 -4.10
C VAL A 126 -6.12 10.06 -4.30
N ILE A 127 -5.78 10.78 -3.24
CA ILE A 127 -5.81 12.25 -3.22
C ILE A 127 -4.43 12.86 -3.48
N GLY A 128 -4.43 13.98 -4.19
CA GLY A 128 -3.21 14.76 -4.43
C GLY A 128 -2.16 14.03 -5.27
N SER A 129 -2.63 13.18 -6.20
CA SER A 129 -1.86 12.54 -7.26
C SER A 129 -1.58 13.49 -8.43
#